data_AF-A0A6L8ED05-F1
#
_entry.id   AF-A0A6L8ED05-F1
#
_cell.length_a   1.000
_cell.length_b   1.000
_cell.length_c   1.000
_cell.angle_alpha   90.00
_cell.angle_beta   90.00
_cell.angle_gamma   90.00
#
_symmetry.space_group_name_H-M   'P 1'
#
loop_
_entity.id
_entity.type
_entity.pdbx_description
1 polymer ?
#
loop_
_entity_poly.entity_id
_entity_poly.type
_entity_poly.pdbx_seq_one_letter_code
_entity_poly.pdbx_strand_id
1 'polypeptide(L)'
;MYRMRLWSVRHAHSLKRMYAVLERGLVFCEPLLRRIGYRRLDAPFARVESLTKGFLLDSQNCGQCIVGFTGLSCPMNCPKKMRNGPCGGVRADGACEVDPRMRCVWVLAWDGARRLDDEQVPLQAVQPPVDHQLIGRSAWLREVRIKVGSSGHAI
;
A
#
# COMPACT_ATOMS: atom_id res chain seq x y z
N MET A 1 -6.48 -10.76 -11.41
CA MET A 1 -5.68 -10.12 -10.34
C MET A 1 -6.03 -10.61 -8.93
N TYR A 2 -7.29 -10.94 -8.63
CA TYR A 2 -7.70 -11.47 -7.31
C TYR A 2 -6.83 -12.60 -6.73
N ARG A 3 -6.44 -13.60 -7.54
CA ARG A 3 -5.57 -14.71 -7.08
C ARG A 3 -4.18 -14.23 -6.62
N MET A 4 -3.60 -13.23 -7.27
CA MET A 4 -2.30 -12.65 -6.88
C MET A 4 -2.41 -11.89 -5.57
N ARG A 5 -3.49 -11.12 -5.38
CA ARG A 5 -3.76 -10.47 -4.09
C ARG A 5 -3.80 -11.47 -2.93
N LEU A 6 -4.51 -12.59 -3.11
CA LEU A 6 -4.55 -13.66 -2.10
C LEU A 6 -3.16 -14.28 -1.87
N TRP A 7 -2.37 -14.47 -2.92
CA TRP A 7 -1.00 -14.95 -2.81
C TRP A 7 -0.12 -13.97 -2.03
N SER A 8 -0.22 -12.66 -2.29
CA SER A 8 0.53 -11.64 -1.56
C SER A 8 0.18 -11.58 -0.09
N VAL A 9 -1.10 -11.67 0.27
CA VAL A 9 -1.54 -11.75 1.67
C VAL A 9 -0.97 -13.00 2.36
N ARG A 10 -0.91 -14.15 1.67
CA ARG A 10 -0.32 -15.39 2.23
C ARG A 10 1.19 -15.28 2.43
N HIS A 11 1.88 -14.54 1.57
CA HIS A 11 3.34 -14.33 1.62
C HIS A 11 3.71 -12.96 2.22
N ALA A 12 2.85 -12.42 3.10
CA ALA A 12 2.96 -11.05 3.59
C ALA A 12 4.32 -10.74 4.22
N HIS A 13 4.84 -11.66 5.02
CA HIS A 13 6.11 -11.50 5.70
C HIS A 13 7.30 -11.34 4.73
N SER A 14 7.43 -12.22 3.74
CA SER A 14 8.52 -12.15 2.75
C SER A 14 8.44 -10.89 1.89
N LEU A 15 7.23 -10.55 1.44
CA LEU A 15 7.00 -9.36 0.63
C LEU A 15 7.24 -8.07 1.42
N LYS A 16 6.87 -8.03 2.72
CA LYS A 16 7.15 -6.90 3.61
C LYS A 16 8.66 -6.72 3.81
N ARG A 17 9.40 -7.81 4.02
CA ARG A 17 10.88 -7.77 4.10
C ARG A 17 11.50 -7.22 2.82
N MET A 18 11.08 -7.72 1.66
CA MET A 18 11.54 -7.22 0.36
C MET A 18 11.20 -5.73 0.17
N TYR A 19 9.99 -5.31 0.54
CA TYR A 19 9.58 -3.91 0.49
C TYR A 19 10.45 -3.03 1.40
N ALA A 20 10.75 -3.48 2.63
CA ALA A 20 11.61 -2.75 3.56
C ALA A 20 13.04 -2.60 3.04
N VAL A 21 13.60 -3.64 2.40
CA VAL A 21 14.92 -3.56 1.76
C VAL A 21 14.90 -2.57 0.59
N LEU A 22 13.90 -2.64 -0.29
CA LEU A 22 13.74 -1.71 -1.39
C LEU A 22 13.63 -0.26 -0.89
N GLU A 23 12.81 -0.04 0.14
CA GLU A 23 12.59 1.28 0.72
C GLU A 23 13.87 1.86 1.34
N ARG A 24 14.62 1.06 2.11
CA ARG A 24 15.94 1.47 2.63
C ARG A 24 16.89 1.85 1.50
N GLY A 25 16.90 1.07 0.41
CA GLY A 25 17.70 1.38 -0.78
C GLY A 25 17.29 2.71 -1.41
N LEU A 26 15.99 2.97 -1.57
CA LEU A 26 15.48 4.22 -2.15
C LEU A 26 15.79 5.44 -1.27
N VAL A 27 15.68 5.32 0.05
CA VAL A 27 16.06 6.38 1.00
C VAL A 27 17.56 6.62 0.97
N PHE A 28 18.38 5.56 0.89
CA PHE A 28 19.82 5.70 0.73
C PHE A 28 20.21 6.42 -0.58
N CYS A 29 19.47 6.15 -1.67
CA CYS A 29 19.65 6.84 -2.94
C CYS A 29 19.03 8.24 -3.01
N GLU A 30 18.34 8.72 -1.96
CA GLU A 30 17.68 10.04 -1.92
C GLU A 30 18.53 11.20 -2.45
N PRO A 31 19.79 11.40 -2.03
CA PRO A 31 20.58 12.54 -2.50
C PRO A 31 20.80 12.52 -4.02
N LEU A 32 20.88 11.32 -4.61
CA LEU A 32 20.95 11.15 -6.06
C LEU A 32 19.60 11.41 -6.72
N LEU A 33 18.51 10.88 -6.16
CA LEU A 33 17.15 11.12 -6.65
C LEU A 33 16.81 12.62 -6.66
N ARG A 34 17.24 13.35 -5.62
CA ARG A 34 17.10 14.81 -5.51
C ARG A 34 17.91 15.54 -6.58
N ARG A 35 19.15 15.10 -6.86
CA ARG A 35 20.01 15.66 -7.92
C ARG A 35 19.39 15.51 -9.32
N ILE A 36 18.79 14.36 -9.60
CA ILE A 36 18.14 14.09 -10.90
C ILE A 36 16.81 14.86 -11.03
N GLY A 37 16.10 15.01 -9.91
CA GLY A 37 14.86 15.76 -9.78
C GLY A 37 13.62 14.87 -9.77
N TYR A 38 12.86 14.93 -8.67
CA TYR A 38 11.64 14.13 -8.46
C TYR A 38 10.59 14.28 -9.57
N ARG A 39 10.45 15.48 -10.16
CA ARG A 39 9.48 15.71 -11.24
C ARG A 39 9.78 14.87 -12.49
N ARG A 40 11.06 14.61 -12.78
CA ARG A 40 11.48 13.81 -13.94
C ARG A 40 11.37 12.31 -13.65
N LEU A 41 11.61 11.91 -12.40
CA LEU A 41 11.56 10.52 -11.96
C LEU A 41 10.13 10.02 -11.69
N ASP A 42 9.17 10.91 -11.47
CA ASP A 42 7.81 10.55 -11.11
C ASP A 42 7.12 9.64 -12.15
N ALA A 43 7.10 10.04 -13.43
CA ALA A 43 6.46 9.27 -14.50
C ALA A 43 7.07 7.85 -14.69
N PRO A 44 8.41 7.67 -14.80
CA PRO A 44 8.98 6.33 -14.94
C PRO A 44 8.77 5.48 -13.69
N PHE A 45 8.93 6.04 -12.49
CA PHE A 45 8.67 5.30 -11.24
C PHE A 45 7.20 4.91 -11.11
N ALA A 46 6.27 5.80 -11.45
CA ALA A 46 4.84 5.49 -11.43
C ALA A 46 4.49 4.36 -12.40
N ARG A 47 5.16 4.27 -13.55
CA ARG A 47 4.98 3.17 -14.50
C ARG A 47 5.52 1.84 -13.97
N VAL A 48 6.72 1.85 -13.39
CA VAL A 48 7.30 0.65 -12.76
C VAL A 48 6.43 0.21 -11.59
N GLU A 49 5.95 1.16 -10.79
CA GLU A 49 5.07 0.92 -9.66
C GLU A 49 3.73 0.32 -10.10
N SER A 50 3.09 0.88 -11.12
CA SER A 50 1.80 0.41 -11.60
C SER A 50 1.87 -1.01 -12.17
N LEU A 51 2.96 -1.38 -12.84
CA LEU A 51 3.19 -2.74 -13.31
C LEU A 51 3.45 -3.70 -12.14
N THR A 52 4.40 -3.34 -11.27
CA THR A 52 4.87 -4.23 -10.19
C THR A 52 3.81 -4.40 -9.10
N LYS A 53 3.26 -3.29 -8.58
CA LYS A 53 2.23 -3.31 -7.52
C LYS A 53 0.85 -3.62 -8.06
N GLY A 54 0.54 -3.28 -9.32
CA GLY A 54 -0.71 -3.69 -9.96
C GLY A 54 -0.79 -5.21 -10.07
N PHE A 55 0.27 -5.87 -10.54
CA PHE A 55 0.31 -7.31 -10.68
C PHE A 55 0.31 -8.05 -9.34
N LEU A 56 1.20 -7.66 -8.41
CA LEU A 56 1.35 -8.35 -7.13
C LEU A 56 0.20 -8.05 -6.16
N LEU A 57 -0.12 -6.77 -5.98
CA LEU A 57 -0.96 -6.30 -4.87
C LEU A 57 -2.36 -5.87 -5.30
N ASP A 58 -2.67 -5.94 -6.59
CA ASP A 58 -3.94 -5.46 -7.15
C ASP A 58 -4.14 -3.97 -6.78
N SER A 59 -3.07 -3.18 -6.92
CA SER A 59 -3.03 -1.76 -6.53
C SER A 59 -3.78 -0.87 -7.52
N GLN A 60 -4.56 0.08 -7.02
CA GLN A 60 -5.34 1.05 -7.80
C GLN A 60 -4.54 2.34 -8.13
N ASN A 61 -3.22 2.34 -7.91
CA ASN A 61 -2.30 3.44 -8.23
C ASN A 61 -2.75 4.84 -7.73
N CYS A 62 -3.18 4.91 -6.47
CA CYS A 62 -3.67 6.14 -5.84
C CYS A 62 -2.58 7.16 -5.46
N GLY A 63 -1.30 6.88 -5.73
CA GLY A 63 -0.16 7.73 -5.34
C GLY A 63 0.11 7.85 -3.83
N GLN A 64 -0.73 7.20 -3.01
CA GLN A 64 -0.62 7.18 -1.55
C GLN A 64 -0.82 5.74 -1.04
N CYS A 65 0.00 4.82 -1.52
CA CYS A 65 -0.12 3.40 -1.24
C CYS A 65 0.01 3.12 0.28
N ILE A 66 -1.00 2.46 0.86
CA ILE A 66 -1.01 2.03 2.28
C ILE A 66 -1.02 0.50 2.42
N VAL A 67 -0.68 -0.22 1.35
CA VAL A 67 -0.71 -1.69 1.30
C VAL A 67 0.19 -2.31 2.37
N GLY A 68 1.29 -1.65 2.71
CA GLY A 68 2.18 -2.05 3.80
C GLY A 68 1.54 -1.97 5.20
N PHE A 69 0.54 -1.12 5.39
CA PHE A 69 -0.20 -0.94 6.65
C PHE A 69 -1.50 -1.76 6.70
N THR A 70 -1.82 -2.48 5.63
CA THR A 70 -3.10 -3.19 5.45
C THR A 70 -2.88 -4.67 5.13
N GLY A 71 -1.84 -5.28 5.72
CA GLY A 71 -1.57 -6.71 5.54
C GLY A 71 -1.37 -7.14 4.09
N LEU A 72 -0.86 -6.24 3.25
CA LEU A 72 -0.73 -6.40 1.79
C LEU A 72 -2.06 -6.50 1.01
N SER A 73 -3.17 -6.07 1.59
CA SER A 73 -4.47 -5.97 0.92
C SER A 73 -4.79 -4.50 0.59
N CYS A 74 -4.87 -4.14 -0.70
CA CYS A 74 -5.20 -2.76 -1.08
C CYS A 74 -6.66 -2.42 -0.73
N PRO A 75 -6.93 -1.43 0.13
CA PRO A 75 -8.30 -1.07 0.53
C PRO A 75 -9.10 -0.42 -0.61
N MET A 76 -8.42 0.14 -1.62
CA MET A 76 -9.07 0.73 -2.80
C MET A 76 -9.73 -0.28 -3.73
N ASN A 77 -9.52 -1.59 -3.48
CA ASN A 77 -10.29 -2.67 -4.10
C ASN A 77 -11.67 -2.85 -3.47
N CYS A 78 -11.98 -2.15 -2.38
CA CYS A 78 -13.34 -2.11 -1.84
C CYS A 78 -14.28 -1.45 -2.86
N PRO A 79 -15.45 -2.05 -3.19
CA PRO A 79 -16.45 -1.42 -4.05
C PRO A 79 -16.90 -0.04 -3.55
N LYS A 80 -16.90 0.17 -2.24
CA LYS A 80 -17.25 1.43 -1.58
C LYS A 80 -16.09 2.44 -1.51
N LYS A 81 -14.91 2.08 -2.04
CA LYS A 81 -13.68 2.92 -2.05
C LYS A 81 -13.27 3.48 -0.67
N MET A 82 -13.63 2.78 0.41
CA MET A 82 -13.27 3.19 1.76
C MET A 82 -11.80 2.86 2.06
N ARG A 83 -11.05 3.89 2.43
CA ARG A 83 -9.64 3.77 2.79
C ARG A 83 -9.42 3.24 4.20
N ASN A 84 -10.39 3.43 5.09
CA ASN A 84 -10.41 2.92 6.47
C ASN A 84 -11.64 2.03 6.65
N GLY A 85 -11.51 0.91 7.33
CA GLY A 85 -12.59 -0.04 7.56
C GLY A 85 -12.28 -0.99 8.71
N PRO A 86 -13.03 -2.09 8.88
CA PRO A 86 -14.17 -2.52 8.06
C PRO A 86 -15.42 -1.62 8.20
N CYS A 87 -16.40 -1.78 7.33
CA CYS A 87 -17.62 -0.95 7.29
C CYS A 87 -18.86 -1.58 7.92
N GLY A 88 -18.72 -2.70 8.63
CA GLY A 88 -19.85 -3.49 9.12
C GLY A 88 -20.52 -4.39 8.07
N GLY A 89 -20.39 -4.08 6.77
CA GLY A 89 -20.94 -4.87 5.66
C GLY A 89 -20.19 -6.15 5.30
N VAL A 90 -19.57 -6.81 6.28
CA VAL A 90 -18.88 -8.08 6.08
C VAL A 90 -19.86 -9.21 6.38
N ARG A 91 -20.06 -10.10 5.41
CA ARG A 91 -20.96 -11.25 5.54
C ARG A 91 -20.34 -12.29 6.49
N ALA A 92 -21.16 -13.20 7.02
CA ALA A 92 -20.72 -14.23 7.96
C ALA A 92 -19.62 -15.15 7.40
N ASP A 93 -19.59 -15.34 6.08
CA ASP A 93 -18.56 -16.09 5.35
C ASP A 93 -17.28 -15.25 5.05
N GLY A 94 -17.23 -14.00 5.49
CA GLY A 94 -16.14 -13.05 5.24
C GLY A 94 -16.19 -12.37 3.87
N ALA A 95 -17.23 -12.59 3.07
CA ALA A 95 -17.43 -11.90 1.80
C ALA A 95 -17.94 -10.45 1.97
N CYS A 96 -17.81 -9.64 0.92
CA CYS A 96 -18.35 -8.28 0.91
C CYS A 96 -19.88 -8.31 0.73
N GLU A 97 -20.61 -7.39 1.37
CA GLU A 97 -22.05 -7.23 1.13
C GLU A 97 -22.39 -6.79 -0.30
N VAL A 98 -21.53 -5.98 -0.94
CA VAL A 98 -21.79 -5.37 -2.26
C VAL A 98 -21.46 -6.35 -3.39
N ASP A 99 -20.34 -7.07 -3.28
CA ASP A 99 -19.97 -8.13 -4.22
C ASP A 99 -19.67 -9.42 -3.44
N PRO A 100 -20.65 -10.34 -3.34
CA PRO A 100 -20.49 -11.60 -2.62
C PRO A 100 -19.40 -12.53 -3.22
N ARG A 101 -18.96 -12.29 -4.45
CA ARG A 101 -17.93 -13.13 -5.11
C ARG A 101 -16.51 -12.81 -4.64
N MET A 102 -16.33 -11.69 -3.93
CA MET A 102 -15.04 -11.30 -3.37
C MET A 102 -15.03 -11.37 -1.85
N ARG A 103 -13.90 -11.82 -1.31
CA ARG A 103 -13.62 -11.69 0.11
C ARG A 103 -13.38 -10.22 0.46
N CYS A 104 -13.92 -9.78 1.59
CA CYS A 104 -13.76 -8.41 2.06
C CYS A 104 -12.27 -8.04 2.14
N VAL A 105 -11.90 -6.89 1.57
CA VAL A 105 -10.51 -6.43 1.55
C VAL A 105 -9.93 -6.21 2.96
N TRP A 106 -10.78 -5.87 3.94
CA TRP A 106 -10.39 -5.70 5.33
C TRP A 106 -10.27 -7.01 6.11
N VAL A 107 -11.06 -8.02 5.74
CA VAL A 107 -10.83 -9.39 6.23
C VAL A 107 -9.48 -9.90 5.73
N LEU A 108 -9.16 -9.66 4.45
CA LEU A 108 -7.83 -9.98 3.90
C LEU A 108 -6.70 -9.17 4.56
N ALA A 109 -6.94 -7.90 4.86
CA ALA A 109 -5.98 -7.06 5.57
C ALA A 109 -5.69 -7.60 6.97
N TRP A 110 -6.73 -8.04 7.70
CA TRP A 110 -6.59 -8.67 9.01
C TRP A 110 -5.83 -10.00 8.92
N ASP A 111 -6.16 -10.85 7.95
CA ASP A 111 -5.46 -12.11 7.71
C ASP A 111 -3.97 -11.92 7.37
N GLY A 112 -3.65 -10.86 6.62
CA GLY A 112 -2.28 -10.49 6.30
C GLY A 112 -1.53 -9.89 7.49
N ALA A 113 -2.21 -9.05 8.28
CA ALA A 113 -1.66 -8.48 9.50
C ALA A 113 -1.35 -9.55 10.54
N ARG A 114 -2.20 -10.57 10.71
CA ARG A 114 -1.94 -11.73 11.59
C ARG A 114 -0.70 -12.55 11.21
N ARG A 115 -0.14 -12.33 10.01
CA ARG A 115 1.08 -12.99 9.53
C ARG A 115 2.31 -12.08 9.66
N LEU A 116 2.11 -10.88 10.17
CA LEU A 116 3.10 -9.84 10.41
C LEU A 116 3.05 -9.51 11.91
N ASP A 117 4.10 -8.90 12.45
CA ASP A 117 4.06 -8.44 13.84
C ASP A 117 3.19 -7.17 13.94
N ASP A 118 2.49 -6.96 15.06
CA ASP A 118 1.58 -5.81 15.25
C ASP A 118 2.28 -4.45 15.07
N GLU A 119 3.54 -4.34 15.46
CA GLU A 119 4.37 -3.15 15.22
C GLU A 119 4.54 -2.83 13.72
N GLN A 120 4.45 -3.84 12.86
CA GLN A 120 4.67 -3.70 11.42
C GLN A 120 3.41 -3.27 10.65
N VAL A 121 2.21 -3.42 11.26
CA VAL A 121 0.91 -3.20 10.62
C VAL A 121 -0.10 -2.59 11.61
N PRO A 122 -0.06 -1.27 11.84
CA PRO A 122 -1.05 -0.60 12.67
C PRO A 122 -2.39 -0.48 11.92
N LEU A 123 -3.15 -1.57 11.81
CA LEU A 123 -4.47 -1.58 11.12
C LEU A 123 -5.46 -0.58 11.71
N GLN A 124 -5.28 -0.24 12.99
CA GLN A 124 -6.11 0.71 13.71
C GLN A 124 -5.68 2.17 13.50
N ALA A 125 -4.52 2.42 12.87
CA ALA A 125 -4.08 3.78 12.56
C ALA A 125 -4.93 4.35 11.43
N VAL A 126 -5.73 5.36 11.77
CA VAL A 126 -6.57 6.08 10.83
C VAL A 126 -5.72 6.73 9.75
N GLN A 127 -5.97 6.34 8.49
CA GLN A 127 -5.28 6.91 7.34
C GLN A 127 -6.05 8.13 6.81
N PRO A 128 -5.36 9.18 6.34
CA PRO A 128 -6.02 10.32 5.72
C PRO A 128 -6.80 9.91 4.48
N PRO A 129 -7.86 10.63 4.07
CA PRO A 129 -8.58 10.33 2.82
C PRO A 129 -7.64 10.33 1.60
N VAL A 130 -8.02 9.61 0.55
CA VAL A 130 -7.22 9.59 -0.69
C VAL A 130 -7.29 10.95 -1.35
N ASP A 131 -6.11 11.53 -1.60
CA ASP A 131 -5.98 12.73 -2.41
C ASP A 131 -6.00 12.35 -3.90
N HIS A 132 -7.05 12.75 -4.59
CA HIS A 132 -7.24 12.43 -6.01
C HIS A 132 -6.22 13.13 -6.92
N GLN A 133 -5.59 14.22 -6.48
CA GLN A 133 -4.55 14.92 -7.26
C GLN A 133 -3.28 14.09 -7.41
N LEU A 134 -3.10 13.07 -6.55
CA LEU A 134 -1.94 12.19 -6.54
C LEU A 134 -2.17 10.89 -7.33
N ILE A 135 -3.36 10.66 -7.87
CA ILE A 135 -3.62 9.47 -8.68
C ILE A 135 -2.68 9.46 -9.90
N GLY A 136 -2.04 8.32 -10.13
CA GLY A 136 -1.06 8.18 -11.21
C GLY A 136 0.36 8.68 -10.88
N ARG A 137 0.57 9.27 -9.68
CA ARG A 137 1.90 9.65 -9.18
C ARG A 137 2.59 8.47 -8.47
N SER A 138 3.92 8.54 -8.37
CA SER A 138 4.70 7.51 -7.68
C SER A 138 4.51 7.58 -6.16
N ALA A 139 3.95 6.52 -5.56
CA ALA A 139 3.85 6.45 -4.11
C ALA A 139 5.21 6.18 -3.47
N TRP A 140 6.13 5.48 -4.16
CA TRP A 140 7.49 5.26 -3.67
C TRP A 140 8.26 6.56 -3.48
N LEU A 141 8.27 7.45 -4.48
CA LEU A 141 8.98 8.73 -4.37
C LEU A 141 8.35 9.65 -3.33
N ARG A 142 7.02 9.60 -3.18
CA ARG A 142 6.31 10.31 -2.10
C ARG A 142 6.76 9.81 -0.73
N GLU A 143 6.82 8.50 -0.54
CA GLU A 143 7.22 7.91 0.75
C GLU A 143 8.67 8.27 1.12
N VAL A 144 9.60 8.19 0.16
CA VAL A 144 10.99 8.63 0.36
C VAL A 144 11.05 10.08 0.84
N ARG A 145 10.29 10.98 0.20
CA ARG A 145 10.22 12.39 0.60
C ARG A 145 9.66 12.59 2.00
N ILE A 146 8.61 11.85 2.36
CA ILE A 146 8.01 11.92 3.69
C ILE A 146 9.04 11.45 4.73
N LYS A 147 9.69 10.30 4.52
CA LYS A 147 10.67 9.76 5.47
C LYS A 147 11.87 10.67 5.66
N VAL A 148 12.44 11.20 4.58
CA VAL A 148 13.56 12.15 4.68
C VAL A 148 13.13 13.47 5.35
N GLY A 149 11.92 13.95 5.07
CA GLY A 149 11.35 15.12 5.73
C GLY A 149 11.04 14.92 7.23
N SER A 150 10.58 13.73 7.61
CA SER A 150 10.33 13.33 9.00
C SER A 150 11.61 13.09 9.78
N SER A 151 12.67 12.56 9.15
CA SER A 151 14.00 12.45 9.76
C SER A 151 14.66 13.81 10.03
N GLY A 152 14.21 14.88 9.36
CA GLY A 152 14.63 16.26 9.64
C GLY A 152 13.83 16.98 10.74
N HIS A 153 12.76 16.38 11.26
CA HIS A 153 11.92 16.91 12.35
C HIS A 153 12.15 16.19 13.69
N ALA A 154 13.22 15.42 13.81
CA ALA A 154 13.74 14.99 15.10
C ALA A 154 14.65 16.09 15.66
N ILE A 155 14.03 17.16 16.17
CA ILE A 155 14.61 18.10 17.14
C ILE A 155 13.62 18.21 18.29
#